data_AF-A0A832ZHI9-F1
#
_entry.id   AF-A0A832ZHI9-F1
#
_cell.length_a   1.000
_cell.length_b   1.000
_cell.length_c   1.000
_cell.angle_alpha   90.00
_cell.angle_beta   90.00
_cell.angle_gamma   90.00
#
_symmetry.space_group_name_H-M   'P 1'
#
loop_
_entity.id
_entity.type
_entity.pdbx_description
1 polymer ?
#
loop_
_entity_poly.entity_id
_entity_poly.type
_entity_poly.pdbx_seq_one_letter_code
_entity_poly.pdbx_strand_id
1 'polypeptide(L)'
;MEVKEYINHLKKLVELERKAEIEAMKEEMKKLSGQEREKVGRAILGLNGKVIGEEFKYKLVKYGRNREIKTEICVGDLVVISKGNPLRSDLVGTVTEKGKHYILVALENVPTWALKNVRIDLYANDITFRRQIENLDKLSESGKKVLKYILKLEEPKESKETEFEPEDGNLNESQREAVCLSLGSEDFFLIHGPFGTGKTRTVTEVIIQEVKRGKKVLATAESNIAVDNLVERLWG
;
A
#
# COMPACT_ATOMS: atom_id res chain seq x y z
N MET A 1 -0.84 -24.48 -18.89
CA MET A 1 -1.77 -23.51 -18.31
C MET A 1 -1.67 -22.24 -19.13
N GLU A 2 -2.76 -21.82 -19.75
CA GLU A 2 -2.79 -20.58 -20.54
C GLU A 2 -2.80 -19.33 -19.64
N VAL A 3 -2.41 -18.17 -20.17
CA VAL A 3 -2.44 -16.89 -19.42
C VAL A 3 -3.82 -16.62 -18.81
N LYS A 4 -4.90 -16.91 -19.56
CA LYS A 4 -6.27 -16.70 -19.08
C LYS A 4 -6.61 -17.62 -17.90
N GLU A 5 -6.20 -18.88 -17.95
CA GLU A 5 -6.38 -19.83 -16.84
C GLU A 5 -5.59 -19.38 -15.61
N TYR A 6 -4.37 -18.89 -15.81
CA TYR A 6 -3.54 -18.41 -14.72
C TYR A 6 -4.11 -17.14 -14.05
N ILE A 7 -4.64 -16.19 -14.83
CA ILE A 7 -5.36 -15.03 -14.30
C ILE A 7 -6.54 -15.47 -13.43
N ASN A 8 -7.35 -16.43 -13.90
CA ASN A 8 -8.46 -16.97 -13.11
C ASN A 8 -7.99 -17.65 -11.82
N HIS A 9 -6.86 -18.37 -11.89
CA HIS A 9 -6.24 -18.96 -10.71
C HIS A 9 -5.80 -17.89 -9.69
N LEU A 10 -5.10 -16.84 -10.13
CA LEU A 10 -4.70 -15.72 -9.27
C LEU A 10 -5.91 -15.02 -8.64
N LYS A 11 -6.97 -14.77 -9.42
CA LYS A 11 -8.22 -14.20 -8.90
C LYS A 11 -8.83 -15.07 -7.80
N LYS A 12 -8.80 -16.40 -7.96
CA LYS A 12 -9.27 -17.33 -6.93
C LYS A 12 -8.42 -17.23 -5.66
N LEU A 13 -7.10 -17.12 -5.78
CA LEU A 13 -6.21 -16.96 -4.63
C LEU A 13 -6.46 -15.63 -3.89
N VAL A 14 -6.59 -14.53 -4.62
CA VAL A 14 -6.92 -13.21 -4.07
C VAL A 14 -8.26 -13.25 -3.32
N GLU A 15 -9.27 -13.91 -3.88
CA GLU A 15 -10.58 -14.05 -3.23
C GLU A 15 -10.55 -14.95 -1.99
N LEU A 16 -9.70 -15.99 -1.98
CA LEU A 16 -9.49 -16.83 -0.80
C LEU A 16 -8.86 -16.03 0.33
N GLU A 17 -7.82 -15.25 0.04
CA GLU A 17 -7.17 -14.37 1.02
C GLU A 17 -8.15 -13.32 1.57
N ARG A 18 -8.89 -12.66 0.68
CA ARG A 18 -9.91 -11.67 1.04
C ARG A 18 -10.95 -12.24 2.00
N LYS A 19 -11.43 -13.45 1.75
CA LYS A 19 -12.39 -14.13 2.64
C LYS A 19 -11.76 -14.48 3.99
N ALA A 20 -10.56 -15.06 3.97
CA ALA A 20 -9.84 -15.43 5.19
C ALA A 20 -9.58 -14.21 6.09
N GLU A 21 -9.14 -13.08 5.53
CA GLU A 21 -8.89 -11.85 6.28
C GLU A 21 -10.18 -11.26 6.88
N ILE A 22 -11.26 -11.20 6.09
CA ILE A 22 -12.57 -10.71 6.57
C ILE A 22 -13.12 -11.63 7.67
N GLU A 23 -13.01 -12.95 7.51
CA GLU A 23 -13.47 -13.92 8.50
C GLU A 23 -12.66 -13.83 9.79
N ALA A 24 -11.33 -13.81 9.70
CA ALA A 24 -10.44 -13.65 10.84
C ALA A 24 -10.73 -12.36 11.62
N MET A 25 -10.89 -11.24 10.92
CA MET A 25 -11.29 -9.97 11.55
C MET A 25 -12.65 -10.09 12.24
N LYS A 26 -13.67 -10.66 11.58
CA LYS A 26 -15.00 -10.82 12.17
C LYS A 26 -14.98 -11.71 13.40
N GLU A 27 -14.20 -12.79 13.38
CA GLU A 27 -14.01 -13.66 14.54
C GLU A 27 -13.34 -12.92 15.69
N GLU A 28 -12.27 -12.17 15.41
CA GLU A 28 -11.57 -11.37 16.42
C GLU A 28 -12.51 -10.33 17.03
N MET A 29 -13.31 -9.63 16.22
CA MET A 29 -14.32 -8.67 16.69
C MET A 29 -15.44 -9.31 17.52
N LYS A 30 -15.74 -10.59 17.32
CA LYS A 30 -16.72 -11.35 18.14
C LYS A 30 -16.11 -11.86 19.44
N LYS A 31 -14.87 -12.33 19.39
CA LYS A 31 -14.17 -12.96 20.52
C LYS A 31 -13.65 -11.94 21.53
N LEU A 32 -13.12 -10.81 21.04
CA LEU A 32 -12.50 -9.79 21.89
C LEU A 32 -13.45 -8.63 22.18
N SER A 33 -13.49 -8.21 23.44
CA SER A 33 -14.11 -6.96 23.85
C SER A 33 -13.38 -5.75 23.25
N GLY A 34 -14.04 -4.58 23.25
CA GLY A 34 -13.39 -3.36 22.78
C GLY A 34 -12.13 -2.98 23.56
N GLN A 35 -12.08 -3.30 24.85
CA GLN A 35 -10.92 -3.03 25.70
C GLN A 35 -9.75 -3.94 25.35
N GLU A 36 -10.01 -5.22 25.07
CA GLU A 36 -8.98 -6.16 24.62
C GLU A 36 -8.45 -5.79 23.24
N ARG A 37 -9.33 -5.40 22.31
CA ARG A 37 -8.91 -4.89 20.99
C ARG A 37 -8.10 -3.61 21.09
N GLU A 38 -8.43 -2.71 22.03
CA GLU A 38 -7.63 -1.52 22.29
C GLU A 38 -6.25 -1.85 22.85
N LYS A 39 -6.12 -2.88 23.71
CA LYS A 39 -4.82 -3.34 24.24
C LYS A 39 -3.89 -3.86 23.16
N VAL A 40 -4.42 -4.59 22.17
CA VAL A 40 -3.66 -5.07 21.01
C VAL A 40 -3.60 -4.04 19.87
N GLY A 41 -4.07 -2.80 20.11
CA GLY A 41 -3.96 -1.71 19.16
C GLY A 41 -4.91 -1.76 17.95
N ARG A 42 -5.91 -2.66 17.93
CA ARG A 42 -6.89 -2.83 16.84
C ARG A 42 -8.16 -2.00 17.01
N ALA A 43 -8.32 -1.33 18.14
CA ALA A 43 -9.44 -0.42 18.42
C ALA A 43 -9.00 0.81 19.21
N ILE A 44 -9.75 1.90 19.09
CA ILE A 44 -9.58 3.11 19.88
C ILE A 44 -10.95 3.48 20.46
N LEU A 45 -11.06 3.46 21.78
CA LEU A 45 -12.31 3.70 22.50
C LEU A 45 -12.44 5.15 23.01
N GLY A 46 -13.68 5.60 23.15
CA GLY A 46 -14.00 6.84 23.87
C GLY A 46 -13.55 8.10 23.13
N LEU A 47 -13.70 8.10 21.81
CA LEU A 47 -13.34 9.22 20.95
C LEU A 47 -14.53 10.17 20.77
N ASN A 48 -14.24 11.46 20.67
CA ASN A 48 -15.19 12.46 20.20
C ASN A 48 -14.69 13.03 18.88
N GLY A 49 -15.60 13.18 17.92
CA GLY A 49 -15.31 13.65 16.58
C GLY A 49 -15.67 15.13 16.41
N LYS A 50 -14.88 15.84 15.60
CA LYS A 50 -15.20 17.17 15.09
C LYS A 50 -14.91 17.20 13.60
N VAL A 51 -15.87 17.63 12.79
CA VAL A 51 -15.64 17.89 11.36
C VAL A 51 -14.71 19.10 11.26
N ILE A 52 -13.59 18.94 10.55
CA ILE A 52 -12.57 19.99 10.39
C ILE A 52 -12.46 20.51 8.96
N GLY A 53 -13.06 19.82 7.99
CA GLY A 53 -13.01 20.21 6.59
C GLY A 53 -13.74 19.22 5.69
N GLU A 54 -13.70 19.49 4.39
CA GLU A 54 -14.27 18.66 3.34
C GLU A 54 -13.34 18.67 2.11
N GLU A 55 -13.04 17.50 1.57
CA GLU A 55 -12.19 17.30 0.39
C GLU A 55 -12.78 16.22 -0.52
N PHE A 56 -12.89 16.48 -1.82
CA PHE A 56 -13.34 15.50 -2.82
C PHE A 56 -14.60 14.69 -2.42
N LYS A 57 -15.59 15.38 -1.81
CA LYS A 57 -16.86 14.84 -1.26
C LYS A 57 -16.75 14.05 0.05
N TYR A 58 -15.57 13.96 0.64
CA TYR A 58 -15.35 13.37 1.96
C TYR A 58 -15.26 14.46 3.02
N LYS A 59 -15.93 14.24 4.15
CA LYS A 59 -15.77 15.05 5.36
C LYS A 59 -14.59 14.53 6.16
N LEU A 60 -13.67 15.43 6.50
CA LEU A 60 -12.54 15.13 7.36
C LEU A 60 -12.97 15.29 8.81
N VAL A 61 -13.01 14.18 9.56
CA VAL A 61 -13.44 14.16 10.96
C VAL A 61 -12.28 13.82 11.86
N LYS A 62 -11.91 14.78 12.72
CA LYS A 62 -10.85 14.63 13.72
C LYS A 62 -11.44 14.00 14.98
N TYR A 63 -11.08 12.75 15.24
CA TYR A 63 -11.49 12.00 16.42
C TYR A 63 -10.38 12.06 17.47
N GLY A 64 -10.68 12.58 18.66
CA GLY A 64 -9.68 12.77 19.71
C GLY A 64 -10.17 12.40 21.11
N ARG A 65 -9.19 12.22 22.01
CA ARG A 65 -9.38 12.00 23.46
C ARG A 65 -8.15 12.44 24.23
N ASN A 66 -8.27 12.60 25.55
CA ASN A 66 -7.17 13.08 26.39
C ASN A 66 -6.03 12.07 26.54
N ARG A 67 -6.34 10.77 26.65
CA ARG A 67 -5.32 9.71 26.77
C ARG A 67 -4.66 9.43 25.42
N GLU A 68 -3.38 9.09 25.45
CA GLU A 68 -2.61 8.72 24.26
C GLU A 68 -3.30 7.58 23.48
N ILE A 69 -3.19 7.64 22.15
CA ILE A 69 -3.67 6.63 21.22
C ILE A 69 -2.46 5.76 20.82
N LYS A 70 -2.39 4.55 21.39
CA LYS A 70 -1.46 3.50 20.98
C LYS A 70 -2.23 2.49 20.15
N THR A 71 -1.91 2.40 18.86
CA THR A 71 -2.71 1.63 17.90
C THR A 71 -1.84 1.18 16.72
N GLU A 72 -2.18 0.01 16.18
CA GLU A 72 -1.62 -0.51 14.93
C GLU A 72 -2.25 0.16 13.70
N ILE A 73 -3.35 0.92 13.87
CA ILE A 73 -4.01 1.66 12.79
C ILE A 73 -3.06 2.72 12.22
N CYS A 74 -2.87 2.69 10.91
CA CYS A 74 -1.98 3.54 10.13
C CYS A 74 -2.74 4.41 9.13
N VAL A 75 -2.04 5.39 8.54
CA VAL A 75 -2.60 6.21 7.46
C VAL A 75 -2.83 5.31 6.24
N GLY A 76 -4.03 5.41 5.65
CA GLY A 76 -4.51 4.57 4.57
C GLY A 76 -5.40 3.39 5.00
N ASP A 77 -5.42 3.05 6.30
CA ASP A 77 -6.27 1.97 6.79
C ASP A 77 -7.75 2.34 6.72
N LEU A 78 -8.57 1.33 6.40
CA LEU A 78 -10.00 1.42 6.61
C LEU A 78 -10.32 1.19 8.08
N VAL A 79 -11.26 1.99 8.58
CA VAL A 79 -11.75 1.87 9.95
C VAL A 79 -13.26 1.93 9.98
N VAL A 80 -13.86 1.18 10.90
CA VAL A 80 -15.30 1.25 11.19
C VAL A 80 -15.53 2.04 12.47
N ILE A 81 -16.44 3.02 12.40
CA ILE A 81 -16.81 3.87 13.52
C ILE A 81 -18.11 3.36 14.10
N SER A 82 -18.21 3.17 15.41
CA SER A 82 -19.43 2.64 16.04
C SER A 82 -19.70 3.19 17.43
N LYS A 83 -20.96 3.12 17.86
CA LYS A 83 -21.38 3.22 19.27
C LYS A 83 -21.65 1.83 19.82
N GLY A 84 -20.58 1.12 20.20
CA GLY A 84 -20.67 -0.20 20.81
C GLY A 84 -20.11 -1.30 19.92
N ASN A 85 -21.00 -2.05 19.25
CA ASN A 85 -20.59 -3.21 18.44
C ASN A 85 -20.20 -2.77 17.01
N PRO A 86 -18.91 -2.86 16.62
CA PRO A 86 -18.46 -2.47 15.28
C PRO A 86 -19.09 -3.30 14.16
N LEU A 87 -19.48 -4.55 14.42
CA LEU A 87 -20.11 -5.43 13.42
C LEU A 87 -21.54 -4.99 13.05
N ARG A 88 -22.13 -4.04 13.78
CA ARG A 88 -23.46 -3.48 13.50
C ARG A 88 -23.39 -2.10 12.85
N SER A 89 -22.21 -1.57 12.60
CA SER A 89 -22.04 -0.29 11.92
C SER A 89 -21.56 -0.49 10.49
N ASP A 90 -22.10 0.34 9.62
CA ASP A 90 -21.77 0.51 8.21
C ASP A 90 -20.94 1.77 7.95
N LEU A 91 -20.65 2.57 8.99
CA LEU A 91 -19.89 3.79 8.86
C LEU A 91 -18.38 3.47 8.79
N VAL A 92 -17.90 3.33 7.56
CA VAL A 92 -16.48 3.09 7.25
C VAL A 92 -15.84 4.37 6.73
N GLY A 93 -14.59 4.59 7.12
CA GLY A 93 -13.77 5.68 6.59
C GLY A 93 -12.30 5.30 6.46
N THR A 94 -11.55 6.17 5.81
CA THR A 94 -10.11 5.99 5.60
C THR A 94 -9.34 6.92 6.52
N VAL A 95 -8.33 6.40 7.20
CA VAL A 95 -7.44 7.21 8.04
C VAL A 95 -6.54 8.06 7.15
N THR A 96 -6.60 9.38 7.30
CA THR A 96 -5.78 10.32 6.54
C THR A 96 -4.63 10.89 7.36
N GLU A 97 -4.75 10.90 8.68
CA GLU A 97 -3.73 11.43 9.59
C GLU A 97 -3.83 10.75 10.96
N LYS A 98 -2.68 10.60 11.65
CA LYS A 98 -2.62 10.10 13.02
C LYS A 98 -1.69 10.97 13.87
N GLY A 99 -2.21 11.47 14.99
CA GLY A 99 -1.43 12.13 16.03
C GLY A 99 -1.43 11.33 17.33
N LYS A 100 -0.70 11.82 18.34
CA LYS A 100 -0.61 11.15 19.67
C LYS A 100 -1.95 11.01 20.39
N HIS A 101 -2.88 11.94 20.17
CA HIS A 101 -4.17 12.04 20.87
C HIS A 101 -5.38 12.12 19.94
N TYR A 102 -5.17 11.97 18.63
CA TYR A 102 -6.24 11.99 17.65
C TYR A 102 -5.94 11.13 16.42
N ILE A 103 -7.00 10.81 15.69
CA ILE A 103 -6.96 10.22 14.37
C ILE A 103 -7.91 11.01 13.45
N LEU A 104 -7.47 11.30 12.24
CA LEU A 104 -8.28 11.98 11.23
C LEU A 104 -8.80 10.93 10.25
N VAL A 105 -10.12 10.93 10.04
CA VAL A 105 -10.79 9.96 9.18
C VAL A 105 -11.61 10.69 8.14
N ALA A 106 -11.41 10.34 6.87
CA ALA A 106 -12.24 10.77 5.75
C ALA A 106 -13.50 9.89 5.67
N LEU A 107 -14.67 10.53 5.69
CA LEU A 107 -15.99 9.88 5.70
C LEU A 107 -16.89 10.50 4.62
N GLU A 108 -17.60 9.69 3.84
CA GLU A 108 -18.56 10.19 2.83
C GLU A 108 -19.73 10.92 3.47
N ASN A 109 -20.20 10.42 4.62
CA ASN A 109 -21.24 11.06 5.41
C ASN A 109 -20.90 10.95 6.90
N VAL A 110 -21.35 11.92 7.70
CA VAL A 110 -21.05 12.00 9.12
C VAL A 110 -22.36 12.13 9.90
N PRO A 111 -22.94 11.02 10.36
CA PRO A 111 -24.15 11.08 11.17
C PRO A 111 -23.82 11.69 12.55
N THR A 112 -24.79 12.36 13.16
CA THR A 112 -24.60 13.07 14.44
C THR A 112 -24.11 12.16 15.56
N TRP A 113 -24.54 10.89 15.55
CA TRP A 113 -24.10 9.91 16.53
C TRP A 113 -22.59 9.62 16.44
N ALA A 114 -21.99 9.77 15.26
CA ALA A 114 -20.57 9.48 15.05
C ALA A 114 -19.67 10.46 15.79
N LEU A 115 -20.16 11.64 16.20
CA LEU A 115 -19.31 12.69 16.77
C LEU A 115 -19.08 12.58 18.29
N LYS A 116 -19.78 11.70 19.01
CA LYS A 116 -19.71 11.68 20.48
C LYS A 116 -19.59 10.26 21.04
N ASN A 117 -18.55 10.04 21.85
CA ASN A 117 -18.25 8.80 22.55
C ASN A 117 -18.34 7.57 21.64
N VAL A 118 -17.57 7.60 20.56
CA VAL A 118 -17.48 6.50 19.60
C VAL A 118 -16.23 5.66 19.84
N ARG A 119 -16.26 4.48 19.22
CA ARG A 119 -15.14 3.58 19.07
C ARG A 119 -14.79 3.50 17.58
N ILE A 120 -13.50 3.43 17.29
CA ILE A 120 -12.97 3.21 15.96
C ILE A 120 -12.22 1.89 15.96
N ASP A 121 -12.54 0.98 15.05
CA ASP A 121 -11.85 -0.30 14.88
C ASP A 121 -11.16 -0.37 13.53
N LEU A 122 -9.99 -0.99 13.50
CA LEU A 122 -9.38 -1.41 12.23
C LEU A 122 -10.33 -2.34 11.48
N TYR A 123 -10.53 -2.05 10.20
CA TYR A 123 -11.40 -2.79 9.31
C TYR A 123 -10.61 -3.35 8.13
N ALA A 124 -10.92 -4.59 7.73
CA ALA A 124 -10.24 -5.27 6.64
C ALA A 124 -10.43 -4.48 5.34
N ASN A 125 -9.32 -4.25 4.65
CA ASN A 125 -9.32 -3.40 3.47
C ASN A 125 -9.76 -4.17 2.23
N ASP A 126 -11.08 -4.21 1.98
CA ASP A 126 -11.62 -4.84 0.78
C ASP A 126 -11.22 -4.11 -0.52
N ILE A 127 -10.83 -2.83 -0.43
CA ILE A 127 -10.47 -2.02 -1.61
C ILE A 127 -9.18 -2.55 -2.26
N THR A 128 -8.18 -2.96 -1.46
CA THR A 128 -6.93 -3.53 -1.98
C THR A 128 -7.19 -4.77 -2.82
N PHE A 129 -7.99 -5.70 -2.29
CA PHE A 129 -8.36 -6.93 -3.00
C PHE A 129 -9.17 -6.64 -4.27
N ARG A 130 -10.16 -5.73 -4.20
CA ARG A 130 -10.92 -5.31 -5.39
C ARG A 130 -10.01 -4.74 -6.46
N ARG A 131 -9.07 -3.85 -6.10
CA ARG A 131 -8.10 -3.28 -7.06
C ARG A 131 -7.21 -4.36 -7.67
N GLN A 132 -6.76 -5.35 -6.90
CA GLN A 132 -6.00 -6.49 -7.44
C GLN A 132 -6.82 -7.29 -8.45
N ILE A 133 -8.08 -7.61 -8.14
CA ILE A 133 -8.98 -8.31 -9.06
C ILE A 133 -9.25 -7.48 -10.32
N GLU A 134 -9.55 -6.18 -10.18
CA GLU A 134 -9.78 -5.27 -11.31
C GLU A 134 -8.53 -5.15 -12.20
N ASN A 135 -7.34 -5.10 -11.60
CA ASN A 135 -6.07 -5.09 -12.34
C ASN A 135 -5.86 -6.41 -13.10
N LEU A 136 -6.23 -7.55 -12.51
CA LEU A 136 -6.18 -8.85 -13.18
C LEU A 136 -7.19 -8.93 -14.34
N ASP A 137 -8.37 -8.32 -14.20
CA ASP A 137 -9.38 -8.24 -15.26
C ASP A 137 -8.99 -7.30 -16.40
N LYS A 138 -8.25 -6.23 -16.08
CA LYS A 138 -7.84 -5.17 -17.02
C LYS A 138 -6.33 -5.13 -17.24
N LEU A 139 -5.70 -6.29 -17.22
CA LEU A 139 -4.26 -6.44 -17.43
C LEU A 139 -3.82 -5.83 -18.76
N SER A 140 -2.86 -4.92 -18.72
CA SER A 140 -2.25 -4.33 -19.92
C SER A 140 -1.48 -5.38 -20.72
N GLU A 141 -1.14 -5.10 -21.98
CA GLU A 141 -0.32 -6.00 -22.79
C GLU A 141 1.04 -6.27 -22.15
N SER A 142 1.68 -5.26 -21.57
CA SER A 142 2.93 -5.43 -20.81
C SER A 142 2.75 -6.36 -19.61
N GLY A 143 1.64 -6.24 -18.87
CA GLY A 143 1.36 -7.13 -17.75
C GLY A 143 1.07 -8.57 -18.20
N LYS A 144 0.37 -8.77 -19.31
CA LYS A 144 0.19 -10.11 -19.91
C LYS A 144 1.53 -10.71 -20.32
N LYS A 145 2.45 -9.89 -20.85
CA LYS A 145 3.81 -10.31 -21.20
C LYS A 145 4.57 -10.85 -19.99
N VAL A 146 4.51 -10.16 -18.85
CA VAL A 146 5.09 -10.63 -17.58
C VAL A 146 4.51 -11.99 -17.17
N LEU A 147 3.19 -12.20 -17.29
CA LEU A 147 2.59 -13.50 -17.00
C LEU A 147 3.09 -14.61 -17.93
N LYS A 148 3.33 -14.30 -19.22
CA LYS A 148 3.93 -15.28 -20.15
C LYS A 148 5.35 -15.65 -19.74
N TYR A 149 6.15 -14.71 -19.24
CA TYR A 149 7.48 -15.00 -18.71
C TYR A 149 7.41 -15.93 -17.48
N ILE A 150 6.51 -15.64 -16.53
CA ILE A 150 6.30 -16.48 -15.34
C ILE A 150 5.87 -17.91 -15.75
N LEU A 151 5.02 -18.02 -16.76
CA LEU A 151 4.54 -19.31 -17.29
C LEU A 151 5.52 -19.98 -18.26
N LYS A 152 6.69 -19.37 -18.53
CA LYS A 152 7.68 -19.84 -19.49
C LYS A 152 7.13 -20.07 -20.91
N LEU A 153 6.15 -19.24 -21.31
CA LEU A 153 5.58 -19.24 -22.65
C LEU A 153 6.37 -18.34 -23.61
N GLU A 154 7.04 -17.33 -23.06
CA GLU A 154 7.97 -16.43 -23.74
C GLU A 154 9.16 -16.17 -22.81
N GLU A 155 10.28 -15.71 -23.36
CA GLU A 155 11.44 -15.25 -22.60
C GLU A 155 11.66 -13.75 -22.81
N PRO A 156 12.11 -13.01 -21.78
CA PRO A 156 12.50 -11.62 -21.93
C PRO A 156 13.73 -11.52 -22.84
N LYS A 157 13.83 -10.43 -23.60
CA LYS A 157 15.04 -10.17 -24.38
C LYS A 157 16.25 -9.99 -23.47
N GLU A 158 17.40 -10.44 -23.94
CA GLU A 158 18.68 -10.15 -23.29
C GLU A 158 18.91 -8.64 -23.18
N SER A 159 19.40 -8.22 -22.02
CA SER A 159 19.70 -6.82 -21.75
C SER A 159 21.01 -6.44 -22.45
N LYS A 160 21.03 -5.26 -23.05
CA LYS A 160 22.24 -4.73 -23.69
C LYS A 160 22.96 -3.82 -22.71
N GLU A 161 24.29 -3.83 -22.75
CA GLU A 161 25.06 -2.82 -22.03
C GLU A 161 24.72 -1.45 -22.59
N THR A 162 24.43 -0.51 -21.70
CA THR A 162 24.20 0.88 -22.07
C THR A 162 25.06 1.79 -21.23
N GLU A 163 25.93 2.54 -21.89
CA GLU A 163 26.78 3.51 -21.23
C GLU A 163 25.96 4.58 -20.50
N PHE A 164 26.47 4.99 -19.35
CA PHE A 164 25.91 6.07 -18.55
C PHE A 164 27.01 6.69 -17.70
N GLU A 165 26.85 7.97 -17.36
CA GLU A 165 27.68 8.66 -16.39
C GLU A 165 26.92 8.67 -15.05
N PRO A 166 27.40 7.96 -14.02
CA PRO A 166 26.70 7.91 -12.74
C PRO A 166 26.65 9.28 -12.09
N GLU A 167 25.48 9.65 -11.57
CA GLU A 167 25.36 10.79 -10.66
C GLU A 167 25.99 10.46 -9.31
N ASP A 168 25.79 9.22 -8.82
CA ASP A 168 26.46 8.75 -7.62
C ASP A 168 27.85 8.17 -7.91
N GLY A 169 28.88 8.97 -7.64
CA GLY A 169 30.27 8.59 -7.82
C GLY A 169 30.73 7.36 -7.00
N ASN A 170 30.02 6.98 -5.93
CA ASN A 170 30.42 5.86 -5.07
C ASN A 170 29.62 4.57 -5.30
N LEU A 171 28.94 4.42 -6.44
CA LEU A 171 28.45 3.11 -6.85
C LEU A 171 29.63 2.14 -7.02
N ASN A 172 29.49 0.95 -6.43
CA ASN A 172 30.45 -0.13 -6.65
C ASN A 172 30.22 -0.80 -8.02
N GLU A 173 31.10 -1.72 -8.39
CA GLU A 173 31.07 -2.41 -9.69
C GLU A 173 29.74 -3.13 -9.97
N SER A 174 29.24 -3.92 -9.02
CA SER A 174 27.98 -4.67 -9.22
C SER A 174 26.75 -3.76 -9.29
N GLN A 175 26.76 -2.63 -8.59
CA GLN A 175 25.71 -1.61 -8.71
C GLN A 175 25.78 -0.92 -10.08
N ARG A 176 26.97 -0.60 -10.59
CA ARG A 176 27.17 0.00 -11.92
C ARG A 176 26.74 -0.95 -13.03
N GLU A 177 27.10 -2.22 -12.92
CA GLU A 177 26.67 -3.27 -13.84
C GLU A 177 25.14 -3.40 -13.86
N ALA A 178 24.51 -3.45 -12.68
CA ALA A 178 23.05 -3.49 -12.58
C ALA A 178 22.37 -2.27 -13.23
N VAL A 179 22.91 -1.06 -13.04
CA VAL A 179 22.40 0.15 -13.71
C VAL A 179 22.60 0.05 -15.22
N CYS A 180 23.82 -0.26 -15.68
CA CYS A 180 24.17 -0.41 -17.10
C CYS A 180 23.22 -1.35 -17.84
N LEU A 181 23.03 -2.56 -17.32
CA LEU A 181 22.17 -3.57 -17.94
C LEU A 181 20.68 -3.21 -17.82
N SER A 182 20.25 -2.63 -16.70
CA SER A 182 18.84 -2.21 -16.54
C SER A 182 18.45 -1.14 -17.57
N LEU A 183 19.35 -0.22 -17.86
CA LEU A 183 19.17 0.89 -18.79
C LEU A 183 19.09 0.45 -20.26
N GLY A 184 19.61 -0.73 -20.58
CA GLY A 184 19.52 -1.35 -21.91
C GLY A 184 18.55 -2.53 -21.99
N SER A 185 17.73 -2.72 -20.95
CA SER A 185 16.67 -3.73 -20.97
C SER A 185 15.43 -3.19 -21.67
N GLU A 186 14.93 -3.93 -22.67
CA GLU A 186 13.73 -3.54 -23.41
C GLU A 186 12.43 -3.99 -22.72
N ASP A 187 12.49 -5.06 -21.92
CA ASP A 187 11.32 -5.75 -21.39
C ASP A 187 11.20 -5.63 -19.87
N PHE A 188 12.08 -6.32 -19.15
CA PHE A 188 12.06 -6.42 -17.69
C PHE A 188 13.46 -6.71 -17.18
N PHE A 189 13.87 -5.99 -16.14
CA PHE A 189 15.15 -6.19 -15.48
C PHE A 189 14.95 -6.38 -13.98
N LEU A 190 15.56 -7.42 -13.42
CA LEU A 190 15.46 -7.73 -12.00
C LEU A 190 16.77 -7.38 -11.29
N ILE A 191 16.75 -6.30 -10.51
CA ILE A 191 17.85 -5.97 -9.59
C ILE A 191 17.63 -6.76 -8.30
N HIS A 192 18.43 -7.79 -8.10
CA HIS A 192 18.46 -8.52 -6.83
C HIS A 192 19.56 -7.98 -5.93
N GLY A 193 19.23 -7.69 -4.68
CA GLY A 193 20.24 -7.30 -3.69
C GLY A 193 19.88 -7.86 -2.31
N PRO A 194 20.82 -8.52 -1.61
CA PRO A 194 20.65 -8.86 -0.20
C PRO A 194 20.49 -7.63 0.72
N PHE A 195 20.30 -7.85 2.02
CA PHE A 195 20.21 -6.75 3.00
C PHE A 195 21.52 -5.95 3.03
N GLY A 196 21.43 -4.62 3.11
CA GLY A 196 22.60 -3.74 3.20
C GLY A 196 23.40 -3.52 1.91
N THR A 197 23.07 -4.13 0.78
CA THR A 197 23.85 -4.00 -0.47
C THR A 197 23.56 -2.75 -1.29
N GLY A 198 22.80 -1.80 -0.74
CA GLY A 198 22.49 -0.54 -1.41
C GLY A 198 21.49 -0.65 -2.56
N LYS A 199 20.56 -1.62 -2.58
CA LYS A 199 19.50 -1.73 -3.60
C LYS A 199 18.81 -0.39 -3.91
N THR A 200 18.39 0.33 -2.86
CA THR A 200 17.72 1.62 -3.02
C THR A 200 18.62 2.63 -3.72
N ARG A 201 19.92 2.61 -3.44
CA ARG A 201 20.93 3.45 -4.12
C ARG A 201 20.98 3.14 -5.61
N THR A 202 21.06 1.85 -5.96
CA THR A 202 21.06 1.39 -7.36
C THR A 202 19.78 1.80 -8.09
N VAL A 203 18.60 1.54 -7.50
CA VAL A 203 17.30 1.91 -8.12
C VAL A 203 17.16 3.42 -8.26
N THR A 204 17.65 4.21 -7.29
CA THR A 204 17.66 5.67 -7.37
C THR A 204 18.49 6.13 -8.58
N GLU A 205 19.68 5.55 -8.78
CA GLU A 205 20.51 5.86 -9.95
C GLU A 205 19.78 5.52 -11.26
N VAL A 206 19.15 4.34 -11.37
CA VAL A 206 18.38 3.96 -12.56
C VAL A 206 17.30 5.01 -12.87
N ILE A 207 16.57 5.46 -11.85
CA ILE A 207 15.52 6.50 -12.00
C ILE A 207 16.12 7.81 -12.51
N ILE A 208 17.23 8.27 -11.89
CA ILE A 208 17.92 9.51 -12.30
C ILE A 208 18.37 9.42 -13.77
N GLN A 209 18.97 8.29 -14.15
CA GLN A 209 19.45 8.08 -15.52
C GLN A 209 18.32 8.05 -16.54
N GLU A 210 17.19 7.40 -16.24
CA GLU A 210 16.04 7.38 -17.15
C GLU A 210 15.36 8.75 -17.28
N VAL A 211 15.30 9.52 -16.20
CA VAL A 211 14.82 10.90 -16.24
C VAL A 211 15.75 11.79 -17.07
N LYS A 212 17.07 11.66 -16.92
CA LYS A 212 18.07 12.37 -17.74
C LYS A 212 17.94 12.04 -19.23
N ARG A 213 17.53 10.81 -19.55
CA ARG A 213 17.22 10.36 -20.92
C ARG A 213 15.86 10.85 -21.44
N GLY A 214 15.16 11.70 -20.68
CA GLY A 214 13.88 12.28 -21.05
C GLY A 214 12.68 11.36 -20.86
N LYS A 215 12.82 10.22 -20.16
CA LYS A 215 11.70 9.31 -19.89
C LYS A 215 10.88 9.81 -18.69
N LYS A 216 9.59 9.45 -18.69
CA LYS A 216 8.72 9.56 -17.51
C LYS A 216 8.81 8.27 -16.72
N VAL A 217 9.07 8.38 -15.42
CA VAL A 217 9.26 7.23 -14.54
C VAL A 217 8.13 7.16 -13.52
N LEU A 218 7.51 5.98 -13.39
CA LEU A 218 6.61 5.65 -12.29
C LEU A 218 7.36 4.75 -11.32
N ALA A 219 7.69 5.27 -10.14
CA ALA A 219 8.29 4.50 -9.06
C ALA A 219 7.22 4.08 -8.05
N THR A 220 7.16 2.79 -7.71
CA THR A 220 6.21 2.23 -6.75
C THR A 220 6.91 1.33 -5.74
N ALA A 221 6.33 1.20 -4.55
CA ALA A 221 6.77 0.27 -3.52
C ALA A 221 5.55 -0.24 -2.72
N GLU A 222 5.75 -1.31 -1.95
CA GLU A 222 4.67 -1.96 -1.17
C GLU A 222 4.27 -1.19 0.10
N SER A 223 5.15 -0.30 0.61
CA SER A 223 4.91 0.45 1.84
C SER A 223 5.21 1.93 1.68
N ASN A 224 4.48 2.77 2.43
CA ASN A 224 4.71 4.22 2.44
C ASN A 224 6.15 4.55 2.85
N ILE A 225 6.70 3.85 3.85
CA ILE A 225 8.09 4.04 4.30
C ILE A 225 9.09 3.79 3.14
N ALA A 226 8.85 2.77 2.31
CA ALA A 226 9.72 2.50 1.17
C ALA A 226 9.60 3.59 0.09
N VAL A 227 8.40 4.15 -0.12
CA VAL A 227 8.18 5.30 -1.01
C VAL A 227 8.88 6.55 -0.45
N ASP A 228 8.71 6.86 0.82
CA ASP A 228 9.33 8.02 1.49
C ASP A 228 10.85 7.96 1.38
N ASN A 229 11.45 6.80 1.68
CA ASN A 229 12.89 6.57 1.52
C ASN A 229 13.40 6.81 0.09
N LEU A 230 12.57 6.53 -0.92
CA LEU A 230 12.92 6.77 -2.31
C LEU A 230 12.80 8.26 -2.65
N VAL A 231 11.74 8.92 -2.18
CA VAL A 231 11.52 10.36 -2.37
C VAL A 231 12.63 11.18 -1.73
N GLU A 232 13.01 10.88 -0.49
CA GLU A 232 14.13 11.55 0.19
C GLU A 232 15.42 11.47 -0.65
N ARG A 233 15.75 10.28 -1.16
CA ARG A 233 16.95 10.08 -1.99
C ARG A 233 16.92 10.79 -3.34
N LEU A 234 15.74 10.96 -3.92
CA LEU A 234 15.59 11.65 -5.21
C LEU A 234 15.56 13.18 -5.05
N TRP A 235 15.13 13.68 -3.89
CA TRP A 235 15.02 15.11 -3.63
C TRP A 235 16.30 15.72 -3.04
N GLY A 236 17.07 14.94 -2.28
CA GLY A 236 18.30 15.37 -1.60
C GLY A 236 18.17 15.33 -0.09
#